data_AF-A0A7V9NAX7-F1
#
_entry.id   AF-A0A7V9NAX7-F1
#
_cell.length_a   1.000
_cell.length_b   1.000
_cell.length_c   1.000
_cell.angle_alpha   90.00
_cell.angle_beta   90.00
_cell.angle_gamma   90.00
#
_symmetry.space_group_name_H-M   'P 1'
#
loop_
_entity.id
_entity.type
_entity.pdbx_description
1 polymer ?
#
loop_
_entity_poly.entity_id
_entity_poly.type
_entity_poly.pdbx_seq_one_letter_code
_entity_poly.pdbx_strand_id
1 'polypeptide(L)'
;MPALHDVASQDRSRGPRHHLLPTLPKGLTPGPDRAKQWGLNKIQAEAAWTTSDGTGAIIAVVDSGVDMGHPDLDGKLLAGRDFVDGGTPQDENGHGTHVAGIRRCRDQ
;
A
#
# COMPACT_ATOMS: atom_id res chain seq x y z
N MET A 1 -39.84 -17.53 -45.01
CA MET A 1 -38.74 -18.32 -44.42
C MET A 1 -38.91 -18.36 -42.92
N PRO A 2 -38.82 -19.53 -42.26
CA PRO A 2 -38.66 -19.67 -40.80
C PRO A 2 -37.15 -19.67 -40.43
N ALA A 3 -36.69 -19.80 -39.17
CA ALA A 3 -37.41 -20.06 -37.91
C ALA A 3 -36.73 -19.42 -36.67
N LEU A 4 -37.48 -19.37 -35.58
CA LEU A 4 -37.06 -19.60 -34.17
C LEU A 4 -35.74 -20.38 -33.96
N HIS A 5 -34.95 -19.94 -32.97
CA HIS A 5 -34.42 -20.80 -31.90
C HIS A 5 -34.14 -19.98 -30.61
N ASP A 6 -34.31 -20.65 -29.48
CA ASP A 6 -34.23 -20.12 -28.10
C ASP A 6 -32.98 -20.70 -27.40
N VAL A 7 -32.27 -19.87 -26.62
CA VAL A 7 -31.35 -20.31 -25.55
C VAL A 7 -31.44 -19.36 -24.34
N ALA A 8 -32.43 -19.64 -23.50
CA ALA A 8 -32.27 -19.86 -22.06
C ALA A 8 -31.04 -19.24 -21.33
N SER A 9 -31.35 -18.31 -20.42
CA SER A 9 -30.94 -18.35 -19.00
C SER A 9 -29.64 -19.09 -18.61
N GLN A 10 -28.55 -18.33 -18.49
CA GLN A 10 -27.36 -18.57 -17.64
C GLN A 10 -26.65 -17.20 -17.51
N ASP A 11 -26.10 -16.76 -16.38
CA ASP A 11 -26.02 -17.32 -15.03
C ASP A 11 -25.91 -16.15 -14.03
N ARG A 12 -26.75 -16.13 -12.97
CA ARG A 12 -26.70 -15.10 -11.91
C ARG A 12 -25.71 -15.46 -10.78
N SER A 13 -24.65 -16.23 -11.08
CA SER A 13 -23.66 -16.70 -10.10
C SER A 13 -22.27 -16.07 -10.28
N ARG A 14 -22.19 -14.74 -10.08
CA ARG A 14 -20.93 -14.10 -9.66
C ARG A 14 -21.23 -13.14 -8.51
N GLY A 15 -21.22 -13.70 -7.30
CA GLY A 15 -21.28 -12.95 -6.05
C GLY A 15 -20.13 -11.94 -5.92
N PRO A 16 -20.11 -11.13 -4.85
CA PRO A 16 -19.15 -10.04 -4.72
C PRO A 16 -17.73 -10.57 -4.86
N ARG A 17 -17.01 -10.04 -5.87
CA ARG A 17 -15.57 -10.21 -5.96
C ARG A 17 -14.93 -9.41 -4.84
N HIS A 18 -14.98 -9.99 -3.63
CA HIS A 18 -13.95 -9.76 -2.63
C HIS A 18 -12.65 -10.22 -3.27
N HIS A 19 -12.00 -9.30 -3.97
CA HIS A 19 -10.59 -9.42 -4.31
C HIS A 19 -9.86 -9.26 -2.98
N LEU A 20 -9.88 -10.35 -2.21
CA LEU A 20 -9.23 -10.47 -0.94
C LEU A 20 -7.73 -10.32 -1.26
N LEU A 21 -7.22 -9.11 -1.05
CA LEU A 21 -5.79 -8.86 -1.06
C LEU A 21 -5.19 -9.92 -0.14
N PRO A 22 -4.21 -10.71 -0.62
CA PRO A 22 -3.70 -11.82 0.17
C PRO A 22 -3.18 -11.24 1.48
N THR A 23 -3.66 -11.82 2.60
CA THR A 23 -3.06 -11.62 3.92
C THR A 23 -1.55 -11.72 3.77
N LEU A 24 -0.79 -10.73 4.27
CA LEU A 24 0.66 -10.65 4.06
C LEU A 24 1.31 -12.02 4.23
N PRO A 25 2.08 -12.50 3.24
CA PRO A 25 2.65 -13.84 3.31
C PRO A 25 3.56 -13.94 4.53
N LYS A 26 3.29 -14.93 5.39
CA LYS A 26 4.22 -15.33 6.46
C LYS A 26 5.54 -15.73 5.82
N GLY A 27 6.53 -14.86 5.88
CA GLY A 27 7.88 -15.12 5.35
C GLY A 27 8.51 -14.04 4.46
N LEU A 28 8.03 -12.78 4.49
CA LEU A 28 8.88 -11.69 3.98
C LEU A 28 10.20 -11.67 4.78
N THR A 29 11.31 -11.72 4.07
CA THR A 29 12.63 -11.56 4.67
C THR A 29 12.82 -10.07 4.92
N PRO A 30 13.06 -9.64 6.17
CA PRO A 30 13.21 -8.22 6.41
C PRO A 30 14.38 -7.67 5.61
N GLY A 31 14.23 -6.44 5.10
CA GLY A 31 15.27 -5.79 4.30
C GLY A 31 16.62 -5.76 5.04
N PRO A 32 17.76 -5.64 4.33
CA PRO A 32 19.10 -5.79 4.92
C PRO A 32 19.36 -4.86 6.12
N ASP A 33 18.64 -3.74 6.21
CA ASP A 33 18.73 -2.77 7.29
C ASP A 33 17.71 -2.94 8.44
N ARG A 34 16.81 -3.93 8.40
CA ARG A 34 15.81 -4.16 9.48
C ARG A 34 16.45 -4.27 10.85
N ALA A 35 17.59 -4.94 10.97
CA ALA A 35 18.32 -5.08 12.23
C ALA A 35 18.71 -3.73 12.87
N LYS A 36 18.77 -2.64 12.07
CA LYS A 36 19.04 -1.27 12.52
C LYS A 36 17.77 -0.52 12.96
N GLN A 37 16.57 -0.99 12.58
CA GLN A 37 15.27 -0.35 12.81
C GLN A 37 14.72 -0.62 14.23
N TRP A 38 15.51 -0.31 15.26
CA TRP A 38 15.21 -0.56 16.68
C TRP A 38 13.83 -0.05 17.14
N GLY A 39 13.31 1.00 16.52
CA GLY A 39 12.00 1.58 16.84
C GLY A 39 10.84 0.60 16.64
N LEU A 40 10.89 -0.23 15.59
CA LEU A 40 9.87 -1.25 15.31
C LEU A 40 9.80 -2.32 16.40
N ASN A 41 10.97 -2.71 16.93
CA ASN A 41 11.06 -3.65 18.05
C ASN A 41 10.49 -3.03 19.34
N LYS A 42 10.78 -1.75 19.60
CA LYS A 42 10.33 -1.04 20.81
C LYS A 42 8.80 -0.89 20.86
N ILE A 43 8.14 -0.73 19.72
CA ILE A 43 6.67 -0.68 19.63
C ILE A 43 6.02 -2.05 19.36
N GLN A 44 6.81 -3.13 19.33
CA GLN A 44 6.35 -4.50 19.05
C GLN A 44 5.59 -4.63 17.71
N ALA A 45 6.03 -3.90 16.68
CA ALA A 45 5.33 -3.77 15.40
C ALA A 45 5.00 -5.13 14.75
N GLU A 46 5.95 -6.08 14.76
CA GLU A 46 5.77 -7.43 14.22
C GLU A 46 4.63 -8.20 14.88
N ALA A 47 4.49 -8.09 16.21
CA ALA A 47 3.39 -8.72 16.93
C ALA A 47 2.05 -8.08 16.55
N ALA A 48 2.01 -6.75 16.44
CA ALA A 48 0.81 -6.03 16.02
C ALA A 48 0.37 -6.41 14.60
N TRP A 49 1.32 -6.61 13.67
CA TRP A 49 1.03 -7.02 12.28
C TRP A 49 0.44 -8.42 12.16
N THR A 50 0.58 -9.29 13.17
CA THR A 50 -0.16 -10.58 13.20
C THR A 50 -1.67 -10.40 13.43
N THR A 51 -2.08 -9.25 13.97
CA THR A 51 -3.49 -8.88 14.21
C THR A 51 -4.02 -7.96 13.11
N SER A 52 -3.24 -6.96 12.68
CA SER A 52 -3.56 -6.09 11.54
C SER A 52 -2.31 -5.41 10.97
N ASP A 53 -2.17 -5.44 9.65
CA ASP A 53 -1.12 -4.77 8.87
C ASP A 53 -1.50 -3.35 8.40
N GLY A 54 -2.75 -2.95 8.64
CA GLY A 54 -3.33 -1.72 8.13
C GLY A 54 -3.60 -1.74 6.61
N THR A 55 -3.82 -2.91 6.01
CA THR A 55 -4.30 -3.00 4.62
C THR A 55 -5.66 -2.30 4.47
N GLY A 56 -5.78 -1.45 3.45
CA GLY A 56 -6.92 -0.56 3.24
C GLY A 56 -6.90 0.75 4.04
N ALA A 57 -5.99 0.93 5.00
CA ALA A 57 -5.83 2.20 5.71
C ALA A 57 -5.02 3.21 4.86
N ILE A 58 -5.58 4.41 4.66
CA ILE A 58 -4.91 5.54 4.02
C ILE A 58 -4.34 6.45 5.11
N ILE A 59 -3.08 6.87 4.96
CA ILE A 59 -2.40 7.79 5.87
C ILE A 59 -1.86 8.95 5.04
N ALA A 60 -2.24 10.18 5.41
CA ALA A 60 -1.66 11.39 4.84
C ALA A 60 -0.40 11.77 5.64
N VAL A 61 0.71 11.98 4.94
CA VAL A 61 1.93 12.59 5.49
C VAL A 61 1.91 14.06 5.07
N VAL A 62 1.97 14.98 6.05
CA VAL A 62 2.05 16.42 5.81
C VAL A 62 3.44 16.86 6.21
N ASP A 63 4.31 17.00 5.22
CA ASP A 63 5.75 17.23 5.38
C ASP A 63 6.30 17.94 4.12
N SER A 64 7.61 17.94 3.95
CA SER A 64 8.40 18.45 2.81
C SER A 64 8.12 17.78 1.45
N GLY A 65 7.22 16.80 1.38
CA GLY A 65 6.89 16.03 0.18
C GLY A 65 7.14 14.54 0.37
N VAL A 66 7.21 13.80 -0.73
CA VAL A 66 7.70 12.41 -0.78
C VAL A 66 8.43 12.16 -2.09
N ASP A 67 9.54 11.42 -2.09
CA ASP A 67 10.15 10.95 -3.32
C ASP A 67 9.23 9.94 -4.01
N MET A 68 8.57 10.39 -5.07
CA MET A 68 7.62 9.57 -5.83
C MET A 68 8.31 8.45 -6.64
N GLY A 69 9.63 8.52 -6.83
CA GLY A 69 10.43 7.49 -7.48
C GLY A 69 11.02 6.43 -6.55
N HIS A 70 10.83 6.55 -5.22
CA HIS A 70 11.53 5.70 -4.27
C HIS A 70 11.09 4.22 -4.36
N PRO A 71 11.99 3.25 -4.58
CA PRO A 71 11.63 1.86 -4.91
C PRO A 71 10.91 1.12 -3.78
N ASP A 72 11.06 1.55 -2.52
CA ASP A 72 10.30 1.00 -1.40
C ASP A 72 8.92 1.66 -1.21
N LEU A 73 8.62 2.75 -1.92
CA LEU A 73 7.32 3.45 -1.90
C LEU A 73 6.49 3.24 -3.18
N ASP A 74 7.09 2.67 -4.24
CA ASP A 74 6.39 2.32 -5.47
C ASP A 74 5.14 1.45 -5.21
N GLY A 75 4.07 1.75 -5.94
CA GLY A 75 2.74 1.16 -5.77
C GLY A 75 2.03 1.45 -4.43
N LYS A 76 2.63 2.21 -3.50
CA LYS A 76 2.06 2.51 -2.17
C LYS A 76 1.62 3.96 -1.99
N LEU A 77 2.05 4.86 -2.88
CA LEU A 77 1.65 6.26 -2.87
C LEU A 77 0.31 6.47 -3.60
N LEU A 78 -0.54 7.31 -3.03
CA LEU A 78 -1.71 7.88 -3.71
C LEU A 78 -1.37 9.30 -4.18
N ALA A 79 -2.18 9.86 -5.07
CA ALA A 79 -2.02 11.24 -5.51
C ALA A 79 -2.10 12.22 -4.32
N GLY A 80 -0.98 12.84 -3.98
CA GLY A 80 -0.88 13.88 -2.96
C GLY A 80 -1.12 15.27 -3.53
N ARG A 81 -0.80 16.30 -2.74
CA ARG A 81 -0.92 17.71 -3.10
C ARG A 81 0.18 18.51 -2.43
N ASP A 82 0.86 19.34 -3.19
CA ASP A 82 1.68 20.41 -2.64
C ASP A 82 0.78 21.59 -2.19
N PHE A 83 1.08 22.16 -1.02
CA PHE A 83 0.38 23.32 -0.45
C PHE A 83 1.29 24.56 -0.31
N VAL A 84 2.57 24.45 -0.65
CA VAL A 84 3.58 25.52 -0.69
C VAL A 84 3.47 26.26 -2.02
N ASP A 85 3.52 25.56 -3.15
CA ASP A 85 3.46 26.15 -4.50
C ASP A 85 2.32 25.62 -5.39
N GLY A 86 1.67 24.52 -4.97
CA GLY A 86 0.57 23.88 -5.70
C GLY A 86 1.00 22.88 -6.78
N GLY A 87 2.29 22.54 -6.86
CA GLY A 87 2.86 21.57 -7.78
C GLY A 87 2.68 20.10 -7.34
N THR A 88 3.60 19.26 -7.80
CA THR A 88 3.72 17.86 -7.35
C THR A 88 4.37 17.81 -5.97
N PRO A 89 3.88 16.98 -5.02
CA PRO A 89 4.43 16.89 -3.66
C PRO A 89 5.74 16.06 -3.63
N GLN A 90 6.69 16.42 -4.47
CA GLN A 90 8.00 15.80 -4.55
C GLN A 90 8.88 16.31 -3.41
N ASP A 91 9.58 15.41 -2.72
CA ASP A 91 10.47 15.80 -1.63
C ASP A 91 11.79 16.37 -2.17
N GLU A 92 12.10 17.61 -1.77
CA GLU A 92 13.38 18.28 -2.04
C GLU A 92 14.34 18.29 -0.82
N ASN A 93 13.89 17.80 0.34
CA ASN A 93 14.64 17.82 1.60
C ASN A 93 15.11 16.42 2.04
N GLY A 94 14.29 15.40 1.84
CA GLY A 94 14.47 14.01 2.27
C GLY A 94 13.73 13.65 3.56
N HIS A 95 13.26 14.63 4.35
CA HIS A 95 12.58 14.37 5.62
C HIS A 95 11.22 13.69 5.42
N GLY A 96 10.41 14.18 4.48
CA GLY A 96 9.08 13.62 4.21
C GLY A 96 9.14 12.20 3.64
N THR A 97 10.13 11.92 2.78
CA THR A 97 10.44 10.58 2.28
C THR A 97 10.86 9.63 3.41
N HIS A 98 11.69 10.10 4.35
CA HIS A 98 12.07 9.30 5.51
C HIS A 98 10.87 8.99 6.42
N VAL A 99 9.99 9.97 6.68
CA VAL A 99 8.73 9.77 7.43
C VAL A 99 7.80 8.77 6.72
N ALA A 100 7.61 8.90 5.41
CA ALA A 100 6.83 7.95 4.62
C ALA A 100 7.44 6.53 4.64
N GLY A 101 8.77 6.45 4.55
CA GLY A 101 9.54 5.22 4.66
C GLY A 101 9.32 4.49 5.98
N ILE A 102 9.31 5.19 7.12
CA ILE A 102 9.05 4.57 8.44
C ILE A 102 7.69 3.85 8.47
N ARG A 103 6.65 4.41 7.82
CA ARG A 103 5.32 3.76 7.78
C ARG A 103 5.28 2.56 6.82
N ARG A 104 5.93 2.63 5.65
CA ARG A 104 5.68 1.67 4.56
C ARG A 104 6.93 1.18 3.82
N CYS A 105 8.08 1.11 4.50
CA CYS A 105 9.26 0.38 4.02
C CYS A 105 8.89 -1.03 3.54
N ARG A 106 9.62 -1.53 2.54
CA ARG A 106 9.46 -2.87 1.98
C ARG A 106 10.33 -3.84 2.77
N ASP A 107 9.70 -4.73 3.54
CA ASP A 107 10.28 -6.06 3.73
C ASP A 107 10.17 -6.80 2.37
N GLN A 108 11.16 -7.64 2.00
CA GLN A 108 11.27 -8.26 0.68
C GLN A 108 10.87 -9.75 0.69
#